data_AF-F3PVJ7-F1
#
_entry.id   AF-F3PVJ7-F1
#
_cell.length_a   1.000
_cell.length_b   1.000
_cell.length_c   1.000
_cell.angle_alpha   90.00
_cell.angle_beta   90.00
_cell.angle_gamma   90.00
#
_symmetry.space_group_name_H-M   'P 1'
#
loop_
_entity.id
_entity.type
_entity.pdbx_description
1 polymer ?
#
loop_
_entity_poly.entity_id
_entity_poly.type
_entity_poly.pdbx_seq_one_letter_code
_entity_poly.pdbx_strand_id
1 'polypeptide(L)'
;VCTKLIPPTGLLNAQKKLIEKNSEQIEARQKVQDQAEAKLKQSEIYKKFHSVLKGEEEEKEEEKEEEEVKINNTDWQTLNQAIDETYNQFSQRLQELYPITDIELKVCLLLKINLSPLQIATIATRSKQAISSIRKRLYKKFFNEEGSTE
;
A
#
# COMPACT_ATOMS: atom_id res chain seq x y z
N VAL A 1 32.90 -25.03 45.37
CA VAL A 1 31.74 -24.81 44.46
C VAL A 1 32.28 -24.19 43.18
N CYS A 2 32.46 -24.97 42.11
CA CYS A 2 32.98 -24.48 40.83
C CYS A 2 31.84 -23.86 40.02
N THR A 3 31.74 -22.53 40.01
CA THR A 3 31.01 -21.79 38.98
C THR A 3 31.83 -21.82 37.69
N LYS A 4 31.50 -22.74 36.77
CA LYS A 4 32.03 -22.68 35.40
C LYS A 4 31.51 -21.39 34.75
N LEU A 5 32.36 -20.36 34.70
CA LEU A 5 32.13 -19.21 33.82
C LEU A 5 32.06 -19.73 32.40
N ILE A 6 30.91 -19.57 31.75
CA ILE A 6 30.77 -19.78 30.31
C ILE A 6 31.72 -18.78 29.63
N PRO A 7 32.65 -19.23 28.77
CA PRO A 7 33.61 -18.33 28.14
C PRO A 7 32.87 -17.29 27.28
N PRO A 8 33.28 -16.01 27.31
CA PRO A 8 32.59 -14.91 26.64
C PRO A 8 32.41 -15.11 25.13
N THR A 9 33.23 -15.97 24.51
CA THR A 9 33.15 -16.38 23.11
C THR A 9 31.90 -17.21 22.78
N GLY A 10 31.41 -18.02 23.72
CA GLY A 10 30.21 -18.84 23.51
C GLY A 10 28.94 -18.00 23.39
N LEU A 11 28.83 -16.94 24.21
CA LEU A 11 27.72 -16.00 24.17
C LEU A 11 27.77 -15.15 22.89
N LEU A 12 28.95 -14.66 22.50
CA LEU A 12 29.12 -13.86 21.30
C LEU A 12 28.76 -14.65 20.03
N ASN A 13 29.17 -15.92 19.96
CA ASN A 13 28.84 -16.80 18.85
C ASN A 13 27.34 -17.10 18.77
N ALA A 14 26.67 -17.27 19.91
CA ALA A 14 25.22 -17.48 19.96
C ALA A 14 24.46 -16.22 19.49
N GLN A 15 24.88 -15.02 19.91
CA GLN A 15 24.29 -13.77 19.45
C GLN A 15 24.49 -13.56 17.95
N LYS A 16 25.70 -13.82 17.43
CA LYS A 16 25.99 -13.74 16.00
C LYS A 16 25.07 -14.65 15.18
N LYS A 17 24.93 -15.91 15.60
CA LYS A 17 24.05 -16.89 14.95
C LYS A 17 22.58 -16.46 14.96
N LEU A 18 22.12 -15.81 16.03
CA LEU A 18 20.76 -15.28 16.13
C LEU A 18 20.54 -14.13 15.13
N ILE A 19 21.51 -13.22 15.01
CA ILE A 19 21.45 -12.10 14.05
C ILE A 19 21.41 -12.62 12.61
N GLU A 20 22.27 -13.59 12.27
CA GLU A 20 22.29 -14.22 10.94
C GLU A 20 20.93 -14.86 10.62
N LYS A 21 20.35 -15.61 11.57
CA LYS A 21 19.03 -16.22 11.41
C LYS A 21 17.90 -15.20 11.26
N ASN A 22 18.00 -14.05 11.91
CA ASN A 22 17.04 -12.97 11.73
C ASN A 22 17.20 -12.29 10.37
N SER A 23 18.43 -12.07 9.90
CA SER A 23 18.69 -11.51 8.56
C SER A 23 18.11 -12.40 7.47
N GLU A 24 18.38 -13.72 7.55
CA GLU A 24 17.83 -14.70 6.60
C GLU A 24 16.29 -14.66 6.56
N GLN A 25 15.64 -14.52 7.73
CA GLN A 25 14.18 -14.41 7.80
C GLN A 25 13.64 -13.09 7.22
N ILE A 26 14.33 -11.97 7.47
CA ILE A 26 13.96 -10.66 6.92
C ILE A 26 14.05 -10.70 5.39
N GLU A 27 15.14 -11.24 4.85
CA GLU A 27 15.34 -11.40 3.41
C GLU A 27 14.28 -12.30 2.77
N ALA A 28 13.98 -13.44 3.40
CA ALA A 28 12.94 -14.35 2.92
C ALA A 28 11.55 -13.67 2.89
N ARG A 29 11.20 -12.92 3.95
CA ARG A 29 9.93 -12.18 4.02
C ARG A 29 9.87 -11.08 2.96
N GLN A 30 10.95 -10.33 2.79
CA GLN A 30 11.01 -9.27 1.78
C GLN A 30 10.84 -9.85 0.37
N LYS A 31 11.51 -10.96 0.06
CA LYS A 31 11.38 -11.61 -1.24
C LYS A 31 9.96 -12.07 -1.54
N VAL A 32 9.26 -12.62 -0.55
CA VAL A 32 7.85 -13.01 -0.69
C VAL A 32 6.97 -11.78 -0.93
N GLN A 33 7.21 -10.69 -0.19
CA GLN A 33 6.50 -9.43 -0.37
C GLN A 33 6.71 -8.85 -1.77
N ASP A 34 7.96 -8.78 -2.24
CA ASP A 34 8.29 -8.25 -3.57
C ASP A 34 7.59 -9.05 -4.68
N GLN A 35 7.51 -10.38 -4.53
CA GLN A 35 6.79 -11.24 -5.46
C GLN A 35 5.28 -10.99 -5.45
N ALA A 36 4.68 -10.80 -4.27
CA ALA A 36 3.26 -10.48 -4.16
C ALA A 36 2.96 -9.12 -4.81
N GLU A 37 3.80 -8.10 -4.56
CA GLU A 37 3.66 -6.78 -5.18
C GLU A 37 3.84 -6.82 -6.69
N ALA A 38 4.79 -7.61 -7.20
CA ALA A 38 4.98 -7.79 -8.63
C ALA A 38 3.72 -8.40 -9.28
N LYS A 39 3.10 -9.40 -8.63
CA LYS A 39 1.83 -9.99 -9.09
C LYS A 39 0.69 -8.97 -9.08
N LEU A 40 0.57 -8.17 -8.01
CA LEU A 40 -0.42 -7.11 -7.93
C LEU A 40 -0.25 -6.11 -9.09
N LYS A 41 0.98 -5.64 -9.34
CA LYS A 41 1.27 -4.68 -10.44
C LYS A 41 0.96 -5.24 -11.83
N GLN A 42 1.07 -6.56 -12.00
CA GLN A 42 0.75 -7.24 -13.26
C GLN A 42 -0.75 -7.53 -13.43
N SER A 43 -1.54 -7.43 -12.37
CA SER A 43 -2.98 -7.69 -12.43
C SER A 43 -3.73 -6.66 -13.27
N GLU A 44 -4.82 -7.11 -13.91
CA GLU A 44 -5.67 -6.24 -14.72
C GLU A 44 -6.33 -5.14 -13.90
N ILE A 45 -6.67 -5.42 -12.63
CA ILE A 45 -7.26 -4.42 -11.75
C ILE A 45 -6.29 -3.27 -11.44
N TYR A 46 -5.01 -3.59 -11.20
CA TYR A 46 -3.99 -2.56 -10.99
C TYR A 46 -3.82 -1.67 -12.22
N LYS A 47 -3.74 -2.29 -13.41
CA LYS A 47 -3.62 -1.57 -14.69
C LYS A 47 -4.82 -0.69 -14.96
N LYS A 48 -6.04 -1.18 -14.70
CA LYS A 48 -7.29 -0.43 -14.87
C LYS A 48 -7.34 0.84 -14.02
N PHE A 49 -6.94 0.76 -12.74
CA PHE A 49 -6.88 1.96 -11.89
C PHE A 49 -5.80 2.95 -12.34
N HIS A 50 -4.71 2.49 -12.95
CA HIS A 50 -3.65 3.35 -13.48
C HIS A 50 -3.96 3.96 -14.86
N SER A 51 -4.98 3.47 -15.59
CA SER A 51 -5.31 3.97 -16.93
C SER A 51 -6.31 5.12 -16.96
N VAL A 52 -6.96 5.46 -15.82
CA VAL A 52 -8.06 6.45 -15.73
C VAL A 52 -7.70 7.86 -16.24
N LEU A 53 -6.42 8.19 -16.41
CA LEU A 53 -5.97 9.49 -16.93
C LEU A 53 -4.91 9.40 -18.04
N LYS A 54 -4.71 8.22 -18.64
CA LYS A 54 -3.69 8.06 -19.70
C LYS A 54 -4.12 8.62 -21.06
N GLY A 55 -5.40 8.96 -21.25
CA GLY A 55 -5.91 9.52 -22.51
C GLY A 55 -5.67 11.02 -22.70
N GLU A 56 -5.26 11.76 -21.66
CA GLU A 56 -5.13 13.23 -21.76
C GLU A 56 -3.71 13.70 -22.15
N GLU A 57 -2.68 12.86 -22.01
CA GLU A 57 -1.27 13.27 -22.24
C GLU A 57 -0.61 12.62 -23.48
N GLU A 58 -1.25 11.65 -24.12
CA GLU A 58 -0.80 11.10 -25.41
C GLU A 58 -1.69 11.62 -26.55
N GLU A 59 -1.48 12.88 -26.94
CA GLU A 59 -1.86 13.34 -28.29
C GLU A 59 -1.03 12.56 -29.32
N LYS A 60 -1.47 11.35 -29.66
CA LYS A 60 -1.12 10.69 -30.90
C LYS A 60 -2.40 10.27 -31.60
N GLU A 61 -2.65 11.02 -32.67
CA GLU A 61 -3.53 10.73 -33.79
C GLU A 61 -3.78 9.22 -33.98
N GLU A 62 -4.89 8.72 -33.47
CA GLU A 62 -5.64 7.60 -34.04
C GLU A 62 -7.02 7.59 -33.39
N GLU A 63 -8.05 7.77 -34.21
CA GLU A 63 -9.47 7.71 -33.86
C GLU A 63 -9.82 6.34 -33.23
N LYS A 64 -9.60 6.20 -31.94
CA LYS A 64 -10.25 5.17 -31.12
C LYS A 64 -11.24 5.88 -30.24
N GLU A 65 -12.48 5.43 -30.30
CA GLU A 65 -13.51 5.74 -29.30
C GLU A 65 -12.92 5.38 -27.93
N GLU A 66 -12.34 6.36 -27.24
CA GLU A 66 -11.83 6.18 -25.89
C GLU A 66 -13.03 6.00 -24.98
N GLU A 67 -13.42 4.74 -24.76
CA GLU A 67 -14.33 4.42 -23.66
C GLU A 67 -13.68 4.93 -22.37
N GLU A 68 -14.25 6.00 -21.82
CA GLU A 68 -13.86 6.58 -20.54
C GLU A 68 -13.81 5.44 -19.50
N VAL A 69 -12.61 5.15 -18.98
CA VAL A 69 -12.39 4.01 -18.09
C VAL A 69 -13.18 4.22 -16.79
N LYS A 70 -14.37 3.63 -16.72
CA LYS A 70 -15.26 3.76 -15.57
C LYS A 70 -14.93 2.72 -14.50
N ILE A 71 -14.61 3.20 -13.30
CA ILE A 71 -14.43 2.36 -12.11
C ILE A 71 -15.79 2.11 -11.46
N ASN A 72 -16.20 0.85 -11.38
CA ASN A 72 -17.45 0.42 -10.77
C ASN A 72 -17.22 -0.21 -9.38
N ASN A 73 -18.30 -0.63 -8.71
CA ASN A 73 -18.19 -1.22 -7.37
C ASN A 73 -17.44 -2.56 -7.36
N THR A 74 -17.58 -3.39 -8.40
CA THR A 74 -16.86 -4.67 -8.51
C THR A 74 -15.36 -4.47 -8.68
N ASP A 75 -14.94 -3.39 -9.34
CA ASP A 75 -13.53 -3.01 -9.45
C ASP A 75 -12.96 -2.67 -8.07
N TRP A 76 -13.71 -1.91 -7.26
CA TRP A 76 -13.30 -1.59 -5.89
C TRP A 76 -13.16 -2.83 -5.01
N GLN A 77 -14.08 -3.78 -5.11
CA GLN A 77 -14.01 -5.04 -4.37
C GLN A 77 -12.81 -5.88 -4.79
N THR A 78 -12.59 -6.01 -6.10
CA THR A 78 -11.44 -6.73 -6.66
C THR A 78 -10.12 -6.08 -6.25
N LEU A 79 -10.04 -4.74 -6.27
CA LEU A 79 -8.84 -4.02 -5.84
C LEU A 79 -8.59 -4.23 -4.35
N ASN A 80 -9.62 -4.13 -3.52
CA ASN A 80 -9.50 -4.33 -2.08
C ASN A 80 -8.98 -5.73 -1.75
N GLN A 81 -9.56 -6.76 -2.37
CA GLN A 81 -9.12 -8.14 -2.19
C GLN A 81 -7.65 -8.32 -2.61
N ALA A 82 -7.26 -7.80 -3.78
CA ALA A 82 -5.89 -7.92 -4.27
C ALA A 82 -4.88 -7.22 -3.33
N ILE A 83 -5.25 -6.07 -2.77
CA ILE A 83 -4.45 -5.36 -1.77
C ILE A 83 -4.36 -6.15 -0.47
N ASP A 84 -5.45 -6.73 0.02
CA ASP A 84 -5.47 -7.51 1.26
C ASP A 84 -4.65 -8.79 1.16
N GLU A 85 -4.69 -9.46 0.01
CA GLU A 85 -3.83 -10.60 -0.30
C GLU A 85 -2.34 -10.20 -0.39
N THR A 86 -2.05 -9.00 -0.90
CA THR A 86 -0.67 -8.51 -1.07
C THR A 86 -0.07 -7.92 0.21
N TYR A 87 -0.89 -7.33 1.08
CA TYR A 87 -0.44 -6.51 2.22
C TYR A 87 -1.03 -6.96 3.56
N ASN A 88 -1.21 -8.27 3.73
CA ASN A 88 -1.62 -8.90 4.99
C ASN A 88 -2.89 -8.25 5.59
N GLN A 89 -4.00 -8.36 4.86
CA GLN A 89 -5.33 -7.87 5.25
C GLN A 89 -5.30 -6.38 5.65
N PHE A 90 -4.66 -5.57 4.81
CA PHE A 90 -4.47 -4.14 5.01
C PHE A 90 -5.77 -3.41 5.37
N SER A 91 -6.85 -3.63 4.62
CA SER A 91 -8.13 -2.97 4.81
C SER A 91 -8.78 -3.33 6.15
N GLN A 92 -8.77 -4.61 6.51
CA GLN A 92 -9.32 -5.12 7.77
C GLN A 92 -8.56 -4.53 8.95
N ARG A 93 -7.23 -4.55 8.91
CA ARG A 93 -6.40 -3.94 9.96
C ARG A 93 -6.66 -2.45 10.13
N LEU A 94 -6.90 -1.71 9.04
CA LEU A 94 -7.25 -0.29 9.14
C LEU A 94 -8.61 -0.09 9.83
N GLN A 95 -9.61 -0.93 9.51
CA GLN A 95 -10.95 -0.86 10.10
C GLN A 95 -10.97 -1.29 11.57
N GLU A 96 -10.15 -2.28 11.94
CA GLU A 96 -10.02 -2.74 13.33
C GLU A 96 -9.35 -1.70 14.23
N LEU A 97 -8.35 -0.98 13.71
CA LEU A 97 -7.60 0.01 14.47
C LEU A 97 -8.34 1.36 14.56
N TYR A 98 -9.12 1.72 13.53
CA TYR A 98 -9.76 3.03 13.44
C TYR A 98 -11.14 2.97 12.77
N PRO A 99 -12.11 3.77 13.23
CA PRO A 99 -13.39 3.90 12.53
C PRO A 99 -13.19 4.68 11.23
N ILE A 100 -12.91 3.98 10.13
CA ILE A 100 -12.74 4.57 8.80
C ILE A 100 -14.05 4.51 8.01
N THR A 101 -14.35 5.58 7.28
CA THR A 101 -15.49 5.63 6.35
C THR A 101 -15.14 4.96 5.02
N ASP A 102 -16.15 4.61 4.21
CA ASP A 102 -15.92 3.98 2.90
C ASP A 102 -15.05 4.83 1.97
N ILE A 103 -15.23 6.16 1.99
CA ILE A 103 -14.42 7.07 1.17
C ILE A 103 -12.97 7.15 1.66
N GLU A 104 -12.75 7.09 2.97
CA GLU A 104 -11.42 7.04 3.57
C GLU A 104 -10.71 5.74 3.18
N LEU A 105 -11.41 4.61 3.25
CA LEU A 105 -10.87 3.33 2.82
C LEU A 105 -10.48 3.37 1.33
N LYS A 106 -11.37 3.88 0.46
CA LYS A 106 -11.05 4.05 -0.96
C LYS A 106 -9.78 4.88 -1.18
N VAL A 107 -9.64 6.01 -0.48
CA VAL A 107 -8.41 6.83 -0.56
C VAL A 107 -7.18 6.05 -0.07
N CYS A 108 -7.29 5.29 1.03
CA CYS A 108 -6.20 4.44 1.52
C CYS A 108 -5.78 3.38 0.48
N LEU A 109 -6.73 2.73 -0.20
CA LEU A 109 -6.43 1.74 -1.24
C LEU A 109 -5.71 2.38 -2.42
N LEU A 110 -6.15 3.55 -2.89
CA LEU A 110 -5.51 4.26 -4.00
C LEU A 110 -4.09 4.75 -3.65
N LEU A 111 -3.89 5.21 -2.42
CA LEU A 111 -2.56 5.55 -1.91
C LEU A 111 -1.66 4.29 -1.85
N LYS A 112 -2.24 3.15 -1.48
CA LYS A 112 -1.49 1.90 -1.34
C LYS A 112 -0.94 1.39 -2.67
N ILE A 113 -1.60 1.69 -3.78
CA ILE A 113 -1.12 1.40 -5.14
C ILE A 113 -0.40 2.59 -5.80
N ASN A 114 -0.08 3.64 -5.05
CA ASN A 114 0.73 4.79 -5.48
C ASN A 114 0.13 5.62 -6.63
N LEU A 115 -1.20 5.80 -6.67
CA LEU A 115 -1.81 6.73 -7.63
C LEU A 115 -1.46 8.19 -7.30
N SER A 116 -1.34 9.01 -8.36
CA SER A 116 -1.08 10.44 -8.23
C SER A 116 -2.28 11.16 -7.58
N PRO A 117 -2.07 12.32 -6.93
CA PRO A 117 -3.17 13.10 -6.36
C PRO A 117 -4.27 13.45 -7.37
N LEU A 118 -3.89 13.64 -8.64
CA LEU A 118 -4.82 13.90 -9.74
C LEU A 118 -5.70 12.67 -10.02
N GLN A 119 -5.08 11.49 -10.21
CA GLN A 119 -5.79 10.23 -10.41
C GLN A 119 -6.73 9.91 -9.25
N ILE A 120 -6.28 10.13 -8.01
CA ILE A 120 -7.09 9.90 -6.81
C ILE A 120 -8.33 10.80 -6.81
N ALA A 121 -8.18 12.09 -7.13
CA ALA A 121 -9.30 13.02 -7.18
C ALA A 121 -10.34 12.60 -8.24
N THR A 122 -9.88 12.24 -9.44
CA THR A 122 -10.73 11.76 -10.54
C THR A 122 -11.48 10.48 -10.16
N ILE A 123 -10.77 9.45 -9.70
CA ILE A 123 -11.36 8.14 -9.38
C ILE A 123 -12.30 8.23 -8.17
N ALA A 124 -11.96 9.03 -7.16
CA ALA A 124 -12.81 9.21 -5.99
C ALA A 124 -14.00 10.15 -6.26
N THR A 125 -14.10 10.77 -7.45
CA THR A 125 -15.08 11.81 -7.79
C THR A 125 -15.15 12.92 -6.73
N ARG A 126 -13.97 13.34 -6.25
CA ARG A 126 -13.82 14.40 -5.25
C ARG A 126 -12.88 15.48 -5.74
N SER A 127 -13.12 16.71 -5.27
CA SER A 127 -12.18 17.80 -5.53
C SER A 127 -10.81 17.51 -4.90
N LYS A 128 -9.74 18.08 -5.48
CA LYS A 128 -8.38 18.01 -4.93
C LYS A 128 -8.34 18.49 -3.47
N GLN A 129 -9.16 19.48 -3.10
CA GLN A 129 -9.27 20.00 -1.73
C GLN A 129 -9.87 18.96 -0.78
N ALA A 130 -10.91 18.23 -1.21
CA ALA A 130 -11.51 17.16 -0.40
C ALA A 130 -10.53 16.00 -0.18
N ILE A 131 -9.75 15.62 -1.20
CA ILE A 131 -8.70 14.59 -1.05
C ILE A 131 -7.60 15.06 -0.08
N SER A 132 -7.14 16.31 -0.19
CA SER A 132 -6.16 16.88 0.75
C SER A 132 -6.68 16.86 2.20
N SER A 133 -7.94 17.25 2.41
CA SER A 133 -8.58 17.21 3.73
C SER A 133 -8.69 15.78 4.28
N ILE A 134 -9.10 14.81 3.45
CA ILE A 134 -9.14 13.40 3.84
C ILE A 134 -7.75 12.89 4.21
N ARG A 135 -6.71 13.19 3.40
CA ARG A 135 -5.32 12.79 3.70
C ARG A 135 -4.83 13.36 5.03
N LYS A 136 -5.09 14.65 5.30
CA LYS A 136 -4.74 15.29 6.59
C LYS A 136 -5.44 14.61 7.77
N ARG A 137 -6.74 14.33 7.63
CA ARG A 137 -7.52 13.64 8.67
C ARG A 137 -7.03 12.22 8.91
N LEU A 138 -6.74 11.47 7.85
CA LEU A 138 -6.16 10.12 7.93
C LEU A 138 -4.79 10.15 8.61
N TYR A 139 -3.93 11.11 8.26
CA TYR A 139 -2.62 11.25 8.89
C TYR A 139 -2.74 11.52 10.39
N LYS A 140 -3.56 12.49 10.79
CA LYS A 140 -3.82 12.78 12.21
C LYS A 140 -4.41 11.58 12.94
N LYS A 141 -5.26 10.80 12.28
CA LYS A 141 -5.90 9.60 12.85
C LYS A 141 -4.90 8.46 13.04
N PHE A 142 -4.01 8.21 12.08
CA PHE A 142 -3.07 7.09 12.11
C PHE A 142 -1.79 7.36 12.90
N PHE A 143 -1.31 8.60 12.89
CA PHE A 143 -0.02 8.96 13.47
C PHE A 143 -0.15 9.85 14.70
N ASN A 144 -1.36 10.29 15.04
CA ASN A 144 -1.65 11.15 16.20
C ASN A 144 -0.83 12.45 16.24
N GLU A 145 -0.31 12.89 15.09
CA GLU A 145 0.44 14.13 14.87
C GLU A 145 -0.32 15.05 13.91
N GLU A 146 -0.29 16.36 14.18
CA GLU A 146 -0.85 17.37 13.27
C GLU A 146 0.06 17.46 12.05
N GLY A 147 -0.31 16.76 10.97
CA GLY A 147 0.54 16.62 9.78
C GLY A 147 1.06 17.97 9.27
N SER A 148 2.39 18.09 9.23
CA SER A 148 3.07 19.21 8.60
C SER A 148 2.76 19.21 7.10
N THR A 149 2.17 20.29 6.62
CA THR A 149 2.17 20.62 5.19
C THR A 149 3.57 21.06 4.80
N GLU A 150 4.29 20.21 4.09
CA GLU A 150 5.30 20.64 3.12
C GLU A 150 4.71 20.59 1.71
#